data_AF-A0A4Y7SIZ6-F1
#
_entry.id   AF-A0A4Y7SIZ6-F1
#
_cell.length_a   1.000
_cell.length_b   1.000
_cell.length_c   1.000
_cell.angle_alpha   90.00
_cell.angle_beta   90.00
_cell.angle_gamma   90.00
#
_symmetry.space_group_name_H-M   'P 1'
#
loop_
_entity.id
_entity.type
_entity.pdbx_description
1 polymer ?
#
loop_
_entity_poly.entity_id
_entity_poly.type
_entity_poly.pdbx_seq_one_letter_code
_entity_poly.pdbx_strand_id
1 'polypeptide(L)'
;MASIEQRYIDLRKAAIGAGQPDVYTAPNVGLRPDWYTDAVFSQQHFTGVNPTGLKQASEDWIAAFAKVASDQKNRAAQALLSTSPSSFYVVDNSDYRYVLGLAPDAPIVATGAGQPAFGCSSITLFSLSNAGKLHPVAICLDYKGSLKADKSVTIFNKRLTPEAHGVDESTDWPWRYAKMATSVSDWARHELAVHLTETHLVEEATIVAAQRNLPDSHIVSQLLHPHWYKTLSLNFLARLTLVPIFIEKVAPLQLTQIKDFVRQSYMNFDFTGRYAPNDLKSRGFDPSKLDEKKFHNYLYARNISKCWDVLHEFVSDVLHAAYPRGDVDVLADKYVAGFCAEMRSQQGGQLPSFPKVKTLNELVDMVTMCIHIAAPQHTAVNYLQQFYLSFVPNRPGSLAAALPVTLEQLQGYTEEHVIASLPITGFDRVEWMLMALVPYLLSAEVDPESNIEDYADSTKESPNKHIAKAGVKFSKKIHALKAAFDKYNEQMDDHVTPYHVLDPKVMAQSILI
;
A
#
# COMPACT_ATOMS: atom_id res chain seq x y z
N MET A 1 18.56 10.66 17.98
CA MET A 1 17.12 10.58 17.62
C MET A 1 16.35 11.76 18.20
N ALA A 2 16.42 12.01 19.52
CA ALA A 2 15.69 13.12 20.16
C ALA A 2 15.90 14.50 19.49
N SER A 3 17.11 14.80 19.02
CA SER A 3 17.38 16.04 18.29
C SER A 3 16.65 16.13 16.95
N ILE A 4 16.40 15.01 16.27
CA ILE A 4 15.65 14.96 15.01
C ILE A 4 14.17 15.22 15.28
N GLU A 5 13.63 14.57 16.30
CA GLU A 5 12.24 14.74 16.75
C GLU A 5 11.98 16.21 17.16
N GLN A 6 12.86 16.77 18.00
CA GLN A 6 12.76 18.16 18.41
C GLN A 6 12.90 19.12 17.22
N ARG A 7 13.85 18.87 16.32
CA ARG A 7 14.03 19.69 15.11
C ARG A 7 12.79 19.69 14.24
N TYR A 8 12.11 18.55 14.07
CA TYR A 8 10.86 18.48 13.33
C TYR A 8 9.75 19.31 14.00
N ILE A 9 9.59 19.22 15.33
CA ILE A 9 8.64 20.03 16.10
C ILE A 9 8.92 21.53 15.93
N ASP A 10 10.19 21.93 15.98
CA ASP A 10 10.59 23.33 15.84
C ASP A 10 10.31 23.86 14.43
N LEU A 11 10.62 23.06 13.40
CA LEU A 11 10.34 23.39 11.99
C LEU A 11 8.82 23.53 11.75
N ARG A 12 8.02 22.62 12.31
CA ARG A 12 6.55 22.72 12.27
C ARG A 12 6.03 23.99 12.92
N LYS A 13 6.52 24.34 14.11
CA LYS A 13 6.11 25.58 14.80
C LYS A 13 6.47 26.81 13.98
N ALA A 14 7.66 26.83 13.39
CA ALA A 14 8.10 27.91 12.52
C ALA A 14 7.22 28.02 11.25
N ALA A 15 6.93 26.90 10.58
CA ALA A 15 6.11 26.87 9.38
C ALA A 15 4.66 27.33 9.65
N ILE A 16 4.04 26.85 10.74
CA ILE A 16 2.72 27.33 11.18
C ILE A 16 2.74 28.83 11.49
N GLY A 17 3.77 29.31 12.18
CA GLY A 17 3.94 30.74 12.49
C GLY A 17 4.13 31.62 11.23
N ALA A 18 4.72 31.07 10.17
CA ALA A 18 4.92 31.75 8.90
C ALA A 18 3.66 31.77 8.01
N GLY A 19 2.67 30.90 8.28
CA GLY A 19 1.40 30.87 7.57
C GLY A 19 1.47 30.40 6.11
N GLN A 20 2.56 29.75 5.68
CA GLN A 20 2.72 29.22 4.33
C GLN A 20 2.63 27.69 4.34
N PRO A 21 1.76 27.07 3.52
CA PRO A 21 1.68 25.61 3.42
C PRO A 21 3.01 25.00 2.92
N ASP A 22 3.59 24.13 3.74
CA ASP A 22 4.75 23.32 3.41
C ASP A 22 4.71 21.93 4.07
N VAL A 23 5.73 21.10 3.80
CA VAL A 23 5.88 19.75 4.39
C VAL A 23 5.86 19.71 5.92
N TYR A 24 6.18 20.83 6.60
CA TYR A 24 6.20 20.93 8.05
C TYR A 24 4.86 21.44 8.63
N THR A 25 4.06 22.17 7.85
CA THR A 25 2.69 22.59 8.26
C THR A 25 1.71 21.43 8.35
N ALA A 26 1.85 20.42 7.50
CA ALA A 26 1.00 19.22 7.54
C ALA A 26 1.47 18.26 8.66
N PRO A 27 0.57 17.72 9.50
CA PRO A 27 0.94 16.82 10.60
C PRO A 27 1.47 15.49 10.05
N ASN A 28 2.40 14.86 10.75
CA ASN A 28 2.88 13.53 10.39
C ASN A 28 3.11 12.66 11.63
N VAL A 29 3.43 11.38 11.42
CA VAL A 29 3.63 10.39 12.48
C VAL A 29 4.72 10.80 13.48
N GLY A 30 5.70 11.61 13.08
CA GLY A 30 6.77 12.10 13.95
C GLY A 30 6.31 13.08 15.04
N LEU A 31 5.06 13.56 14.99
CA LEU A 31 4.45 14.31 16.11
C LEU A 31 4.03 13.43 17.27
N ARG A 32 3.97 12.11 17.05
CA ARG A 32 3.65 11.16 18.09
C ARG A 32 4.89 10.83 18.91
N PRO A 33 4.86 10.93 20.25
CA PRO A 33 6.00 10.51 21.08
C PRO A 33 6.22 8.99 21.08
N ASP A 34 5.25 8.21 20.61
CA ASP A 34 5.22 6.74 20.59
C ASP A 34 5.36 6.15 19.17
N TRP A 35 5.79 6.95 18.19
CA TRP A 35 5.86 6.54 16.76
C TRP A 35 6.65 5.24 16.53
N TYR A 36 7.63 4.96 17.39
CA TYR A 36 8.53 3.82 17.30
C TYR A 36 7.99 2.55 17.98
N THR A 37 6.83 2.59 18.63
CA THR A 37 6.27 1.44 19.35
C THR A 37 5.82 0.32 18.39
N ASP A 38 5.71 -0.90 18.90
CA ASP A 38 5.22 -2.07 18.17
C ASP A 38 3.77 -1.90 17.72
N ALA A 39 2.96 -1.21 18.52
CA ALA A 39 1.56 -0.92 18.19
C ALA A 39 1.46 0.01 16.98
N VAL A 40 2.17 1.16 16.99
CA VAL A 40 2.15 2.11 15.87
C VAL A 40 2.79 1.51 14.62
N PHE A 41 3.87 0.75 14.75
CA PHE A 41 4.48 0.02 13.64
C PHE A 41 3.50 -0.98 13.01
N SER A 42 2.85 -1.82 13.83
CA SER A 42 1.93 -2.85 13.32
C SER A 42 0.68 -2.24 12.70
N GLN A 43 0.15 -1.18 13.30
CA GLN A 43 -1.05 -0.49 12.81
C GLN A 43 -0.84 0.07 11.40
N GLN A 44 0.38 0.43 11.00
CA GLN A 44 0.69 0.85 9.63
C GLN A 44 0.45 -0.24 8.57
N HIS A 45 0.42 -1.52 8.93
CA HIS A 45 0.07 -2.60 8.00
C HIS A 45 -1.45 -2.78 7.84
N PHE A 46 -2.25 -2.11 8.67
CA PHE A 46 -3.70 -2.04 8.56
C PHE A 46 -4.20 -0.72 7.98
N THR A 47 -3.57 0.40 8.33
CA THR A 47 -4.07 1.74 8.02
C THR A 47 -2.99 2.70 7.50
N GLY A 48 -1.78 2.19 7.20
CA GLY A 48 -0.72 2.97 6.57
C GLY A 48 -0.84 3.03 5.05
N VAL A 49 0.24 3.44 4.39
CA VAL A 49 0.31 3.61 2.93
C VAL A 49 0.29 2.30 2.12
N ASN A 50 0.61 1.18 2.76
CA ASN A 50 0.56 -0.14 2.15
C ASN A 50 -0.26 -1.11 3.02
N PRO A 51 -1.58 -0.96 3.04
CA PRO A 51 -2.45 -1.79 3.85
C PRO A 51 -2.79 -3.12 3.16
N THR A 52 -2.23 -3.43 1.99
CA THR A 52 -2.50 -4.65 1.21
C THR A 52 -1.39 -5.69 1.32
N GLY A 53 -0.24 -5.36 1.92
CA GLY A 53 0.90 -6.28 2.02
C GLY A 53 0.76 -7.42 3.05
N LEU A 54 -0.09 -7.24 4.07
CA LEU A 54 -0.29 -8.25 5.12
C LEU A 54 -1.20 -9.37 4.64
N LYS A 55 -0.77 -10.63 4.82
CA LYS A 55 -1.54 -11.85 4.49
C LYS A 55 -1.40 -12.90 5.58
N GLN A 56 -2.36 -13.82 5.69
CA GLN A 56 -2.27 -14.94 6.62
C GLN A 56 -1.00 -15.76 6.36
N ALA A 57 -0.26 -16.07 7.42
CA ALA A 57 0.99 -16.81 7.31
C ALA A 57 0.71 -18.27 6.91
N SER A 58 1.48 -18.79 5.96
CA SER A 58 1.44 -20.21 5.60
C SER A 58 2.06 -21.06 6.71
N GLU A 59 1.72 -22.35 6.74
CA GLU A 59 2.35 -23.31 7.64
C GLU A 59 3.87 -23.38 7.46
N ASP A 60 4.34 -23.25 6.21
CA ASP A 60 5.77 -23.20 5.90
C ASP A 60 6.48 -22.01 6.56
N TRP A 61 5.87 -20.82 6.53
CA TRP A 61 6.44 -19.65 7.20
C TRP A 61 6.48 -19.83 8.71
N ILE A 62 5.38 -20.32 9.30
CA ILE A 62 5.30 -20.58 10.75
C ILE A 62 6.37 -21.62 11.16
N ALA A 63 6.50 -22.71 10.41
CA ALA A 63 7.49 -23.75 10.65
C ALA A 63 8.94 -23.23 10.51
N ALA A 64 9.20 -22.40 9.50
CA ALA A 64 10.51 -21.79 9.30
C ALA A 64 10.90 -20.90 10.47
N PHE A 65 10.00 -20.02 10.95
CA PHE A 65 10.25 -19.21 12.15
C PHE A 65 10.37 -20.07 13.42
N ALA A 66 9.56 -21.12 13.57
CA ALA A 66 9.64 -22.02 14.73
C ALA A 66 11.00 -22.73 14.80
N LYS A 67 11.54 -23.15 13.65
CA LYS A 67 12.90 -23.70 13.57
C LYS A 67 13.94 -22.68 14.01
N VAL A 68 13.85 -21.43 13.54
CA VAL A 68 14.79 -20.37 13.95
C VAL A 68 14.67 -20.08 15.46
N ALA A 69 13.45 -20.06 16.01
CA ALA A 69 13.23 -19.92 17.45
C ALA A 69 13.91 -21.05 18.25
N SER A 70 13.87 -22.29 17.74
CA SER A 70 14.58 -23.44 18.29
C SER A 70 16.10 -23.28 18.22
N ASP A 71 16.63 -22.90 17.04
CA ASP A 71 18.06 -22.70 16.83
C ASP A 71 18.62 -21.59 17.76
N GLN A 72 17.83 -20.54 18.01
CA GLN A 72 18.14 -19.45 18.95
C GLN A 72 17.84 -19.79 20.42
N LYS A 73 17.34 -21.00 20.71
CA LYS A 73 16.92 -21.45 22.06
C LYS A 73 15.85 -20.55 22.70
N ASN A 74 15.06 -19.85 21.90
CA ASN A 74 13.97 -18.99 22.35
C ASN A 74 12.71 -19.83 22.61
N ARG A 75 12.59 -20.37 23.83
CA ARG A 75 11.45 -21.23 24.24
C ARG A 75 10.11 -20.50 24.22
N ALA A 76 10.10 -19.21 24.54
CA ALA A 76 8.87 -18.41 24.56
C ALA A 76 8.30 -18.23 23.15
N ALA A 77 9.16 -17.93 22.16
CA ALA A 77 8.75 -17.84 20.76
C ALA A 77 8.29 -19.20 20.21
N GLN A 78 8.98 -20.29 20.56
CA GLN A 78 8.52 -21.65 20.18
C GLN A 78 7.14 -21.97 20.73
N ALA A 79 6.88 -21.63 22.01
CA ALA A 79 5.58 -21.84 22.63
C ALA A 79 4.49 -21.02 21.93
N LEU A 80 4.75 -19.75 21.61
CA LEU A 80 3.83 -18.91 20.85
C LEU A 80 3.54 -19.50 19.46
N LEU A 81 4.57 -19.87 18.70
CA LEU A 81 4.43 -20.38 17.33
C LEU A 81 3.75 -21.76 17.26
N SER A 82 3.63 -22.45 18.39
CA SER A 82 2.88 -23.70 18.51
C SER A 82 1.38 -23.49 18.76
N THR A 83 0.93 -22.22 18.89
CA THR A 83 -0.50 -21.87 19.03
C THR A 83 -1.20 -21.87 17.67
N SER A 84 -2.47 -21.42 17.62
CA SER A 84 -3.31 -21.48 16.42
C SER A 84 -2.64 -20.84 15.19
N PRO A 85 -2.34 -21.60 14.12
CA PRO A 85 -1.73 -21.07 12.90
C PRO A 85 -2.52 -19.92 12.27
N SER A 86 -3.85 -19.96 12.41
CA SER A 86 -4.78 -18.94 11.88
C SER A 86 -4.65 -17.55 12.53
N SER A 87 -3.86 -17.43 13.60
CA SER A 87 -3.58 -16.16 14.28
C SER A 87 -2.33 -15.47 13.75
N PHE A 88 -1.54 -16.12 12.88
CA PHE A 88 -0.32 -15.55 12.34
C PHE A 88 -0.53 -14.95 10.95
N TYR A 89 0.10 -13.80 10.75
CA TYR A 89 0.12 -13.06 9.49
C TYR A 89 1.57 -12.72 9.13
N VAL A 90 1.83 -12.48 7.85
CA VAL A 90 3.16 -12.19 7.34
C VAL A 90 3.11 -11.05 6.34
N VAL A 91 4.13 -10.19 6.41
CA VAL A 91 4.55 -9.33 5.29
C VAL A 91 5.76 -9.98 4.68
N ASP A 92 5.66 -10.37 3.41
CA ASP A 92 6.56 -11.28 2.74
C ASP A 92 7.18 -10.60 1.51
N ASN A 93 8.45 -10.20 1.62
CA ASN A 93 9.22 -9.63 0.52
C ASN A 93 10.27 -10.58 -0.04
N SER A 94 10.10 -11.90 0.14
CA SER A 94 11.10 -12.92 -0.24
C SER A 94 11.38 -13.01 -1.74
N ASP A 95 10.47 -12.49 -2.55
CA ASP A 95 10.51 -12.45 -4.01
C ASP A 95 11.47 -11.40 -4.58
N TYR A 96 11.98 -10.46 -3.77
CA TYR A 96 12.76 -9.31 -4.27
C TYR A 96 13.94 -9.71 -5.13
N ARG A 97 14.74 -10.70 -4.72
CA ARG A 97 15.89 -11.12 -5.52
C ARG A 97 15.49 -11.75 -6.84
N TYR A 98 14.41 -12.53 -6.85
CA TYR A 98 13.85 -13.06 -8.09
C TYR A 98 13.37 -11.94 -9.02
N VAL A 99 12.59 -11.00 -8.48
CA VAL A 99 12.05 -9.84 -9.19
C VAL A 99 13.16 -8.96 -9.78
N LEU A 100 14.25 -8.77 -9.04
CA LEU A 100 15.39 -7.95 -9.42
C LEU A 100 16.43 -8.70 -10.28
N GLY A 101 16.22 -9.99 -10.58
CA GLY A 101 17.20 -10.81 -11.29
C GLY A 101 18.53 -11.01 -10.56
N LEU A 102 18.50 -10.94 -9.23
CA LEU A 102 19.66 -11.06 -8.35
C LEU A 102 19.89 -12.50 -7.90
N ALA A 103 21.16 -12.88 -7.71
CA ALA A 103 21.50 -14.14 -7.06
C ALA A 103 21.02 -14.15 -5.59
N PRO A 104 20.71 -15.32 -5.00
CA PRO A 104 20.17 -15.42 -3.64
C PRO A 104 20.97 -14.70 -2.54
N ASP A 105 22.30 -14.63 -2.69
CA ASP A 105 23.18 -14.00 -1.71
C ASP A 105 23.60 -12.56 -2.09
N ALA A 106 23.20 -12.08 -3.28
CA ALA A 106 23.58 -10.76 -3.76
C ALA A 106 22.97 -9.64 -2.88
N PRO A 107 23.75 -8.59 -2.56
CA PRO A 107 23.23 -7.46 -1.80
C PRO A 107 22.23 -6.66 -2.64
N ILE A 108 21.19 -6.13 -1.99
CA ILE A 108 20.31 -5.12 -2.57
C ILE A 108 20.92 -3.77 -2.22
N VAL A 109 21.62 -3.18 -3.19
CA VAL A 109 22.32 -1.91 -2.99
C VAL A 109 22.39 -1.14 -4.31
N ALA A 110 22.11 0.16 -4.26
CA ALA A 110 22.41 1.07 -5.35
C ALA A 110 23.79 1.69 -5.13
N THR A 111 24.73 1.38 -6.02
CA THR A 111 26.04 2.02 -6.08
C THR A 111 26.07 2.98 -7.28
N GLY A 112 25.88 4.29 -7.02
CA GLY A 112 25.90 5.36 -8.03
C GLY A 112 26.97 6.42 -7.73
N ALA A 113 26.82 7.63 -8.29
CA ALA A 113 27.74 8.74 -8.04
C ALA A 113 27.66 9.32 -6.60
N GLY A 114 26.66 8.89 -5.81
CA GLY A 114 26.46 9.27 -4.41
C GLY A 114 26.89 8.18 -3.42
N GLN A 115 26.49 8.35 -2.16
CA GLN A 115 26.70 7.32 -1.13
C GLN A 115 25.86 6.08 -1.43
N PRO A 116 26.35 4.86 -1.10
CA PRO A 116 25.57 3.65 -1.32
C PRO A 116 24.25 3.68 -0.56
N ALA A 117 23.16 3.32 -1.24
CA ALA A 117 21.83 3.15 -0.65
C ALA A 117 21.55 1.64 -0.52
N PHE A 118 21.41 1.17 0.72
CA PHE A 118 21.23 -0.24 1.04
C PHE A 118 19.76 -0.58 1.24
N GLY A 119 19.34 -1.73 0.71
CA GLY A 119 18.00 -2.26 0.83
C GLY A 119 18.02 -3.68 1.38
N CYS A 120 16.84 -4.24 1.54
CA CYS A 120 16.69 -5.60 2.04
C CYS A 120 15.36 -6.23 1.58
N SER A 121 15.30 -7.56 1.67
CA SER A 121 14.14 -8.41 1.37
C SER A 121 13.60 -8.96 2.69
N SER A 122 12.98 -8.10 3.50
CA SER A 122 12.55 -8.48 4.85
C SER A 122 11.31 -9.39 4.86
N ILE A 123 11.23 -10.23 5.88
CA ILE A 123 10.04 -11.06 6.19
C ILE A 123 9.65 -10.77 7.63
N THR A 124 8.42 -10.31 7.83
CA THR A 124 7.93 -9.91 9.15
C THR A 124 6.72 -10.73 9.53
N LEU A 125 6.85 -11.47 10.63
CA LEU A 125 5.78 -12.29 11.19
C LEU A 125 5.04 -11.50 12.26
N PHE A 126 3.72 -11.50 12.17
CA PHE A 126 2.81 -10.89 13.11
C PHE A 126 1.88 -11.93 13.74
N SER A 127 1.37 -11.62 14.92
CA SER A 127 0.21 -12.28 15.52
C SER A 127 -0.96 -11.31 15.60
N LEU A 128 -2.17 -11.77 15.30
CA LEU A 128 -3.41 -11.00 15.43
C LEU A 128 -4.28 -11.63 16.52
N SER A 129 -4.42 -10.92 17.65
CA SER A 129 -5.23 -11.40 18.77
C SER A 129 -6.73 -11.33 18.46
N ASN A 130 -7.55 -12.12 19.18
CA ASN A 130 -9.02 -12.00 19.09
C ASN A 130 -9.54 -10.65 19.58
N ALA A 131 -8.71 -9.90 20.32
CA ALA A 131 -9.00 -8.53 20.71
C ALA A 131 -8.66 -7.52 19.60
N GLY A 132 -8.20 -7.94 18.42
CA GLY A 132 -7.94 -7.06 17.27
C GLY A 132 -6.57 -6.38 17.25
N LYS A 133 -5.67 -6.77 18.15
CA LYS A 133 -4.32 -6.20 18.22
C LYS A 133 -3.36 -7.00 17.33
N LEU A 134 -2.83 -6.35 16.30
CA LEU A 134 -1.73 -6.87 15.49
C LEU A 134 -0.40 -6.59 16.19
N HIS A 135 0.43 -7.61 16.37
CA HIS A 135 1.68 -7.52 17.12
C HIS A 135 2.85 -8.14 16.34
N PRO A 136 4.01 -7.48 16.21
CA PRO A 136 5.13 -7.99 15.44
C PRO A 136 5.94 -8.97 16.31
N VAL A 137 6.07 -10.20 15.84
CA VAL A 137 6.66 -11.34 16.58
C VAL A 137 8.12 -11.55 16.20
N ALA A 138 8.43 -11.52 14.92
CA ALA A 138 9.78 -11.78 14.41
C ALA A 138 10.02 -11.04 13.10
N ILE A 139 11.26 -10.63 12.87
CA ILE A 139 11.70 -9.98 11.64
C ILE A 139 12.97 -10.67 11.15
N CYS A 140 12.92 -11.21 9.94
CA CYS A 140 14.08 -11.50 9.13
C CYS A 140 14.46 -10.25 8.36
N LEU A 141 15.67 -9.73 8.58
CA LEU A 141 16.10 -8.46 7.98
C LEU A 141 16.20 -8.56 6.45
N ASP A 142 16.84 -9.61 5.95
CA ASP A 142 17.09 -9.81 4.53
C ASP A 142 17.07 -11.31 4.19
N TYR A 143 16.04 -11.75 3.49
CA TYR A 143 15.81 -13.15 3.15
C TYR A 143 16.66 -13.59 1.96
N LYS A 144 17.57 -14.55 2.21
CA LYS A 144 18.50 -15.08 1.20
C LYS A 144 18.18 -16.54 0.86
N GLY A 145 16.91 -16.81 0.59
CA GLY A 145 16.39 -18.14 0.24
C GLY A 145 16.14 -19.08 1.42
N SER A 146 16.49 -18.69 2.65
CA SER A 146 16.27 -19.47 3.87
C SER A 146 16.44 -18.60 5.11
N LEU A 147 15.66 -18.85 6.17
CA LEU A 147 15.80 -18.16 7.47
C LEU A 147 16.95 -18.68 8.35
N LYS A 148 17.70 -19.70 7.89
CA LYS A 148 18.86 -20.23 8.61
C LYS A 148 19.91 -19.14 8.84
N ALA A 149 20.58 -19.19 9.99
CA ALA A 149 21.50 -18.15 10.46
C ALA A 149 22.74 -17.93 9.56
N ASP A 150 23.11 -18.90 8.72
CA ASP A 150 24.18 -18.77 7.72
C ASP A 150 23.74 -18.00 6.46
N LYS A 151 22.42 -17.81 6.28
CA LYS A 151 21.81 -17.11 5.15
C LYS A 151 21.18 -15.79 5.54
N SER A 152 20.45 -15.76 6.65
CA SER A 152 19.65 -14.60 7.03
C SER A 152 19.73 -14.30 8.52
N VAL A 153 19.59 -13.02 8.87
CA VAL A 153 19.53 -12.55 10.25
C VAL A 153 18.07 -12.38 10.64
N THR A 154 17.61 -13.18 11.61
CA THR A 154 16.26 -13.10 12.15
C THR A 154 16.30 -12.77 13.64
N ILE A 155 15.55 -11.77 14.07
CA ILE A 155 15.40 -11.39 15.47
C ILE A 155 13.94 -11.59 15.90
N PHE A 156 13.75 -12.12 17.11
CA PHE A 156 12.43 -12.18 17.76
C PHE A 156 12.24 -10.97 18.65
N ASN A 157 11.02 -10.45 18.66
CA ASN A 157 10.63 -9.40 19.58
C ASN A 157 10.77 -9.90 21.02
N LYS A 158 11.38 -9.08 21.90
CA LYS A 158 11.44 -9.39 23.34
C LYS A 158 10.04 -9.39 23.97
N ARG A 159 9.09 -8.66 23.37
CA ARG A 159 7.67 -8.67 23.67
C ARG A 159 6.95 -9.54 22.64
N LEU A 160 6.51 -10.74 23.02
CA LEU A 160 5.89 -11.66 22.06
C LEU A 160 4.37 -11.48 21.91
N THR A 161 3.75 -10.67 22.76
CA THR A 161 2.32 -10.33 22.72
C THR A 161 2.13 -8.82 22.99
N PRO A 162 0.98 -8.23 22.59
CA PRO A 162 0.70 -6.81 22.88
C PRO A 162 0.71 -6.48 24.38
N GLU A 163 0.32 -7.44 25.22
CA GLU A 163 0.22 -7.29 26.68
C GLU A 163 1.54 -7.54 27.40
N ALA A 164 2.60 -7.97 26.70
CA ALA A 164 3.90 -8.17 27.32
C ALA A 164 4.47 -6.80 27.76
N HIS A 165 5.04 -6.75 28.97
CA HIS A 165 5.64 -5.56 29.56
C HIS A 165 7.08 -5.83 30.00
N GLY A 166 7.82 -4.80 30.43
CA GLY A 166 9.17 -4.94 31.00
C GLY A 166 10.32 -4.73 30.00
N VAL A 167 10.00 -4.34 28.76
CA VAL A 167 10.98 -3.88 27.76
C VAL A 167 10.62 -2.44 27.42
N ASP A 168 11.59 -1.55 27.55
CA ASP A 168 11.47 -0.18 27.07
C ASP A 168 11.72 -0.14 25.56
N GLU A 169 10.65 0.03 24.79
CA GLU A 169 10.70 0.05 23.33
C GLU A 169 11.53 1.21 22.78
N SER A 170 11.66 2.30 23.53
CA SER A 170 12.40 3.49 23.08
C SER A 170 13.91 3.22 22.97
N THR A 171 14.42 2.31 23.80
CA THR A 171 15.83 1.93 23.91
C THR A 171 16.16 0.55 23.34
N ASP A 172 15.18 -0.19 22.81
CA ASP A 172 15.39 -1.47 22.13
C ASP A 172 15.89 -1.28 20.69
N TRP A 173 17.07 -0.68 20.54
CA TRP A 173 17.67 -0.31 19.26
C TRP A 173 17.83 -1.46 18.25
N PRO A 174 18.20 -2.70 18.64
CA PRO A 174 18.20 -3.85 17.72
C PRO A 174 16.82 -4.10 17.10
N TRP A 175 15.76 -4.01 17.90
CA TRP A 175 14.39 -4.22 17.43
C TRP A 175 13.87 -3.03 16.62
N ARG A 176 14.19 -1.79 17.01
CA ARG A 176 13.88 -0.59 16.21
C ARG A 176 14.56 -0.64 14.85
N TYR A 177 15.80 -1.10 14.77
CA TYR A 177 16.50 -1.32 13.49
C TYR A 177 15.79 -2.39 12.65
N ALA A 178 15.37 -3.50 13.25
CA ALA A 178 14.64 -4.54 12.52
C ALA A 178 13.31 -4.04 11.93
N LYS A 179 12.56 -3.23 12.69
CA LYS A 179 11.36 -2.56 12.17
C LYS A 179 11.69 -1.61 11.01
N MET A 180 12.79 -0.87 11.11
CA MET A 180 13.28 -0.02 10.02
C MET A 180 13.64 -0.82 8.76
N ALA A 181 14.21 -2.03 8.89
CA ALA A 181 14.44 -2.93 7.74
C ALA A 181 13.11 -3.36 7.09
N THR A 182 12.08 -3.66 7.89
CA THR A 182 10.73 -3.93 7.37
C THR A 182 10.21 -2.73 6.57
N SER A 183 10.32 -1.53 7.16
CA SER A 183 9.90 -0.28 6.53
C SER A 183 10.61 0.00 5.21
N VAL A 184 11.91 -0.28 5.07
CA VAL A 184 12.68 -0.09 3.84
C VAL A 184 12.23 -1.06 2.74
N SER A 185 12.05 -2.34 3.07
CA SER A 185 11.49 -3.27 2.10
C SER A 185 10.10 -2.82 1.69
N ASP A 186 9.24 -2.51 2.66
CA ASP A 186 7.86 -2.16 2.37
C ASP A 186 7.74 -0.88 1.55
N TRP A 187 8.60 0.14 1.79
CA TRP A 187 8.66 1.33 0.94
C TRP A 187 8.87 0.97 -0.54
N ALA A 188 9.79 0.05 -0.85
CA ALA A 188 10.02 -0.35 -2.24
C ALA A 188 8.80 -1.07 -2.86
N ARG A 189 8.10 -1.94 -2.11
CA ARG A 189 6.87 -2.60 -2.60
C ARG A 189 5.74 -1.59 -2.74
N HIS A 190 5.57 -0.73 -1.74
CA HIS A 190 4.56 0.31 -1.72
C HIS A 190 4.71 1.22 -2.94
N GLU A 191 5.85 1.88 -3.11
CA GLU A 191 6.00 2.87 -4.17
C GLU A 191 6.09 2.24 -5.56
N LEU A 192 6.85 1.16 -5.72
CA LEU A 192 7.11 0.60 -7.06
C LEU A 192 6.03 -0.37 -7.52
N ALA A 193 5.45 -1.17 -6.63
CA ALA A 193 4.38 -2.10 -6.98
C ALA A 193 3.01 -1.49 -6.68
N VAL A 194 2.62 -1.41 -5.41
CA VAL A 194 1.24 -1.14 -4.97
C VAL A 194 0.72 0.21 -5.46
N HIS A 195 1.56 1.25 -5.43
CA HIS A 195 1.25 2.59 -5.88
C HIS A 195 1.50 2.71 -7.39
N LEU A 196 2.75 2.85 -7.82
CA LEU A 196 3.05 3.16 -9.22
C LEU A 196 2.51 2.10 -10.21
N THR A 197 2.70 0.81 -9.93
CA THR A 197 2.37 -0.21 -10.92
C THR A 197 0.91 -0.61 -10.89
N GLU A 198 0.42 -1.00 -9.71
CA GLU A 198 -0.90 -1.59 -9.52
C GLU A 198 -2.04 -0.56 -9.61
N THR A 199 -1.74 0.74 -9.46
CA THR A 199 -2.68 1.81 -9.82
C THR A 199 -2.33 2.47 -11.14
N HIS A 200 -1.28 3.30 -11.19
CA HIS A 200 -1.04 4.16 -12.36
C HIS A 200 -0.85 3.39 -13.66
N LEU A 201 0.04 2.40 -13.69
CA LEU A 201 0.43 1.75 -14.95
C LEU A 201 -0.62 0.75 -15.45
N VAL A 202 -1.26 0.00 -14.55
CA VAL A 202 -2.42 -0.86 -14.89
C VAL A 202 -3.57 0.00 -15.41
N GLU A 203 -3.87 1.12 -14.74
CA GLU A 203 -4.94 2.02 -15.17
C GLU A 203 -4.59 2.70 -16.50
N GLU A 204 -3.34 3.08 -16.76
CA GLU A 204 -2.92 3.65 -18.06
C GLU A 204 -3.12 2.69 -19.23
N ALA A 205 -2.74 1.43 -19.07
CA ALA A 205 -3.01 0.42 -20.09
C ALA A 205 -4.52 0.26 -20.34
N THR A 206 -5.30 0.28 -19.26
CA THR A 206 -6.77 0.23 -19.28
C THR A 206 -7.35 1.42 -20.05
N ILE A 207 -6.89 2.64 -19.77
CA ILE A 207 -7.30 3.88 -20.45
C ILE A 207 -7.00 3.78 -21.95
N VAL A 208 -5.77 3.41 -22.33
CA VAL A 208 -5.36 3.36 -23.74
C VAL A 208 -6.17 2.31 -24.50
N ALA A 209 -6.33 1.10 -23.95
CA ALA A 209 -7.10 0.05 -24.59
C ALA A 209 -8.59 0.41 -24.70
N ALA A 210 -9.17 1.04 -23.67
CA ALA A 210 -10.54 1.49 -23.70
C ALA A 210 -10.75 2.59 -24.75
N GLN A 211 -9.90 3.61 -24.81
CA GLN A 211 -9.99 4.70 -25.79
C GLN A 211 -9.85 4.22 -27.25
N ARG A 212 -9.14 3.12 -27.48
CA ARG A 212 -8.97 2.54 -28.83
C ARG A 212 -10.11 1.63 -29.26
N ASN A 213 -10.91 1.12 -28.31
CA ASN A 213 -11.96 0.13 -28.58
C ASN A 213 -13.37 0.62 -28.29
N LEU A 214 -13.58 1.50 -27.30
CA LEU A 214 -14.89 1.93 -26.85
C LEU A 214 -15.20 3.34 -27.40
N PRO A 215 -16.25 3.52 -28.23
CA PRO A 215 -16.71 4.85 -28.60
C PRO A 215 -17.15 5.67 -27.37
N ASP A 216 -17.04 7.00 -27.42
CA ASP A 216 -17.46 7.90 -26.32
C ASP A 216 -18.95 7.73 -25.93
N SER A 217 -19.79 7.30 -26.88
CA SER A 217 -21.21 7.03 -26.63
C SER A 217 -21.47 5.68 -25.93
N HIS A 218 -20.46 4.83 -25.82
CA HIS A 218 -20.57 3.51 -25.20
C HIS A 218 -20.76 3.62 -23.69
N ILE A 219 -21.68 2.85 -23.10
CA ILE A 219 -22.02 2.95 -21.67
C ILE A 219 -20.80 2.71 -20.76
N VAL A 220 -19.94 1.75 -21.11
CA VAL A 220 -18.69 1.49 -20.38
C VAL A 220 -17.72 2.68 -20.46
N SER A 221 -17.61 3.34 -21.62
CA SER A 221 -16.77 4.54 -21.75
C SER A 221 -17.29 5.68 -20.86
N GLN A 222 -18.61 5.88 -20.84
CA GLN A 222 -19.26 6.92 -20.02
C GLN A 222 -19.13 6.67 -18.52
N LEU A 223 -19.11 5.41 -18.08
CA LEU A 223 -18.84 5.07 -16.68
C LEU A 223 -17.38 5.35 -16.30
N LEU A 224 -16.42 5.03 -17.17
CA LEU A 224 -14.99 5.06 -16.83
C LEU A 224 -14.30 6.40 -17.05
N HIS A 225 -14.69 7.16 -18.09
CA HIS A 225 -14.00 8.39 -18.49
C HIS A 225 -13.84 9.43 -17.35
N PRO A 226 -14.83 9.67 -16.47
CA PRO A 226 -14.67 10.59 -15.34
C PRO A 226 -13.53 10.20 -14.37
N HIS A 227 -13.20 8.91 -14.29
CA HIS A 227 -12.19 8.36 -13.39
C HIS A 227 -10.77 8.37 -14.00
N TRP A 228 -10.60 8.90 -15.21
CA TRP A 228 -9.31 8.95 -15.91
C TRP A 228 -8.78 10.37 -16.10
N TYR A 229 -9.44 11.34 -15.46
CA TYR A 229 -9.04 12.73 -15.52
C TYR A 229 -7.62 12.90 -14.98
N LYS A 230 -6.76 13.56 -15.79
CA LYS A 230 -5.32 13.85 -15.57
C LYS A 230 -4.35 12.66 -15.54
N THR A 231 -4.81 11.42 -15.40
CA THR A 231 -3.95 10.24 -15.19
C THR A 231 -2.85 10.08 -16.24
N LEU A 232 -3.18 10.12 -17.55
CA LEU A 232 -2.19 9.93 -18.61
C LEU A 232 -1.06 10.98 -18.60
N SER A 233 -1.40 12.25 -18.38
CA SER A 233 -0.42 13.34 -18.31
C SER A 233 0.50 13.21 -17.10
N LEU A 234 -0.05 12.80 -15.95
CA LEU A 234 0.72 12.58 -14.73
C LEU A 234 1.67 11.40 -14.89
N ASN A 235 1.20 10.28 -15.44
CA ASN A 235 2.04 9.12 -15.69
C ASN A 235 3.19 9.42 -16.67
N PHE A 236 2.92 10.23 -17.71
CA PHE A 236 3.96 10.70 -18.61
C PHE A 236 5.05 11.48 -17.85
N LEU A 237 4.65 12.42 -16.98
CA LEU A 237 5.57 13.16 -16.13
C LEU A 237 6.31 12.24 -15.16
N ALA A 238 5.64 11.28 -14.53
CA ALA A 238 6.24 10.34 -13.59
C ALA A 238 7.35 9.50 -14.25
N ARG A 239 7.16 9.05 -15.50
CA ARG A 239 8.19 8.35 -16.27
C ARG A 239 9.36 9.25 -16.65
N LEU A 240 9.12 10.52 -16.91
CA LEU A 240 10.15 11.48 -17.35
C LEU A 240 10.98 12.01 -16.18
N THR A 241 10.33 12.25 -15.04
CA THR A 241 10.93 12.96 -13.89
C THR A 241 10.91 12.10 -12.63
N LEU A 242 9.73 11.67 -12.15
CA LEU A 242 9.60 11.04 -10.83
C LEU A 242 10.50 9.82 -10.65
N VAL A 243 10.40 8.85 -11.56
CA VAL A 243 11.15 7.60 -11.47
C VAL A 243 12.67 7.81 -11.62
N PRO A 244 13.18 8.41 -12.72
CA PRO A 244 14.63 8.52 -12.96
C PRO A 244 15.32 9.63 -12.15
N ILE A 245 14.61 10.67 -11.68
CA ILE A 245 15.24 11.80 -10.98
C ILE A 245 15.09 11.67 -9.46
N PHE A 246 13.93 11.21 -8.97
CA PHE A 246 13.65 11.17 -7.53
C PHE A 246 13.72 9.75 -6.97
N ILE A 247 12.92 8.81 -7.50
CA ILE A 247 12.84 7.44 -6.97
C ILE A 247 14.21 6.76 -7.02
N GLU A 248 14.96 6.88 -8.12
CA GLU A 248 16.33 6.33 -8.21
C GLU A 248 17.27 6.87 -7.12
N LYS A 249 17.09 8.11 -6.66
CA LYS A 249 17.96 8.70 -5.62
C LYS A 249 17.66 8.20 -4.21
N VAL A 250 16.42 7.77 -3.95
CA VAL A 250 15.98 7.39 -2.60
C VAL A 250 15.80 5.88 -2.44
N ALA A 251 15.63 5.16 -3.55
CA ALA A 251 15.54 3.71 -3.58
C ALA A 251 16.91 3.05 -3.37
N PRO A 252 16.95 1.83 -2.81
CA PRO A 252 18.16 1.04 -2.72
C PRO A 252 18.45 0.26 -4.02
N LEU A 253 17.97 0.78 -5.17
CA LEU A 253 17.96 0.12 -6.47
C LEU A 253 18.44 1.06 -7.56
N GLN A 254 19.22 0.56 -8.50
CA GLN A 254 19.56 1.29 -9.73
C GLN A 254 18.33 1.43 -10.64
N LEU A 255 18.31 2.40 -11.56
CA LEU A 255 17.18 2.59 -12.48
C LEU A 255 16.79 1.34 -13.28
N THR A 256 17.76 0.50 -13.67
CA THR A 256 17.48 -0.77 -14.36
C THR A 256 16.72 -1.75 -13.47
N GLN A 257 17.14 -1.86 -12.20
CA GLN A 257 16.48 -2.68 -11.18
C GLN A 257 15.09 -2.15 -10.82
N ILE A 258 14.89 -0.83 -10.75
CA ILE A 258 13.57 -0.22 -10.55
C ILE A 258 12.64 -0.61 -11.71
N LYS A 259 13.12 -0.51 -12.96
CA LYS A 259 12.35 -0.92 -14.15
C LYS A 259 12.01 -2.41 -14.13
N ASP A 260 12.93 -3.26 -13.67
CA ASP A 260 12.67 -4.69 -13.52
C ASP A 260 11.62 -4.97 -12.45
N PHE A 261 11.70 -4.28 -11.30
CA PHE A 261 10.71 -4.39 -10.25
C PHE A 261 9.31 -4.01 -10.74
N VAL A 262 9.18 -2.86 -11.38
CA VAL A 262 7.93 -2.37 -11.99
C VAL A 262 7.42 -3.36 -13.04
N ARG A 263 8.28 -3.83 -13.94
CA ARG A 263 7.92 -4.80 -14.99
C ARG A 263 7.39 -6.10 -14.41
N GLN A 264 8.07 -6.67 -13.41
CA GLN A 264 7.64 -7.91 -12.78
C GLN A 264 6.35 -7.72 -11.99
N SER A 265 6.19 -6.59 -11.29
CA SER A 265 4.94 -6.24 -10.61
C SER A 265 3.78 -6.22 -11.62
N TYR A 266 3.96 -5.56 -12.76
CA TYR A 266 2.94 -5.43 -13.79
C TYR A 266 2.58 -6.80 -14.40
N MET A 267 3.59 -7.61 -14.74
CA MET A 267 3.38 -8.94 -15.34
C MET A 267 2.73 -9.94 -14.37
N ASN A 268 2.92 -9.76 -13.07
CA ASN A 268 2.35 -10.62 -12.02
C ASN A 268 1.03 -10.07 -11.45
N PHE A 269 0.55 -8.92 -11.93
CA PHE A 269 -0.71 -8.36 -11.46
C PHE A 269 -1.89 -9.25 -11.90
N ASP A 270 -2.58 -9.85 -10.94
CA ASP A 270 -3.80 -10.61 -11.17
C ASP A 270 -5.02 -9.68 -11.08
N PHE A 271 -5.45 -9.16 -12.23
CA PHE A 271 -6.55 -8.18 -12.29
C PHE A 271 -7.82 -8.67 -11.59
N THR A 272 -8.21 -9.93 -11.79
CA THR A 272 -9.41 -10.50 -11.16
C THR A 272 -9.20 -10.92 -9.71
N GLY A 273 -8.00 -11.41 -9.38
CA GLY A 273 -7.61 -11.71 -8.00
C GLY A 273 -7.54 -10.46 -7.12
N ARG A 274 -7.33 -9.27 -7.73
CA ARG A 274 -7.24 -7.97 -7.05
C ARG A 274 -8.56 -7.23 -6.89
N TYR A 275 -9.69 -7.82 -7.31
CA TYR A 275 -11.00 -7.31 -6.90
C TYR A 275 -11.04 -7.25 -5.36
N ALA A 276 -11.46 -6.14 -4.77
CA ALA A 276 -11.37 -5.93 -3.32
C ALA A 276 -11.84 -7.14 -2.47
N PRO A 277 -13.01 -7.77 -2.72
CA PRO A 277 -13.42 -8.96 -1.97
C PRO A 277 -12.53 -10.19 -2.20
N ASN A 278 -11.99 -10.37 -3.42
CA ASN A 278 -11.10 -11.47 -3.76
C ASN A 278 -9.73 -11.29 -3.09
N ASP A 279 -9.18 -10.07 -3.14
CA ASP A 279 -7.90 -9.72 -2.52
C ASP A 279 -7.95 -9.95 -1.02
N LEU A 280 -8.95 -9.37 -0.34
CA LEU A 280 -9.16 -9.52 1.10
C LEU A 280 -9.23 -11.00 1.50
N LYS A 281 -10.06 -11.78 0.79
CA LYS A 281 -10.21 -13.22 1.05
C LYS A 281 -8.91 -13.98 0.82
N SER A 282 -8.19 -13.69 -0.27
CA SER A 282 -6.92 -14.35 -0.61
C SER A 282 -5.84 -14.12 0.44
N ARG A 283 -5.88 -12.96 1.11
CA ARG A 283 -4.97 -12.59 2.21
C ARG A 283 -5.44 -13.09 3.58
N GLY A 284 -6.57 -13.79 3.66
CA GLY A 284 -7.09 -14.37 4.90
C GLY A 284 -7.99 -13.42 5.71
N PHE A 285 -8.59 -12.42 5.06
CA PHE A 285 -9.56 -11.49 5.64
C PHE A 285 -10.91 -11.67 4.94
N ASP A 286 -11.79 -12.50 5.50
CA ASP A 286 -13.12 -12.74 4.95
C ASP A 286 -13.97 -11.45 5.02
N PRO A 287 -14.43 -10.88 3.88
CA PRO A 287 -15.25 -9.67 3.87
C PRO A 287 -16.50 -9.74 4.77
N SER A 288 -17.07 -10.94 4.95
CA SER A 288 -18.25 -11.13 5.79
C SER A 288 -17.98 -11.00 7.31
N LYS A 289 -16.70 -11.02 7.70
CA LYS A 289 -16.25 -10.99 9.10
C LYS A 289 -15.59 -9.69 9.51
N LEU A 290 -15.44 -8.72 8.61
CA LEU A 290 -14.69 -7.48 8.87
C LEU A 290 -15.28 -6.61 9.99
N ASP A 291 -16.56 -6.79 10.33
CA ASP A 291 -17.21 -6.13 11.47
C ASP A 291 -17.05 -6.89 12.80
N GLU A 292 -16.40 -8.06 12.82
CA GLU A 292 -16.05 -8.76 14.05
C GLU A 292 -14.97 -8.00 14.84
N LYS A 293 -14.98 -8.16 16.17
CA LYS A 293 -13.99 -7.53 17.07
C LYS A 293 -12.55 -7.82 16.68
N LYS A 294 -12.24 -8.94 16.02
CA LYS A 294 -10.88 -9.27 15.60
C LYS A 294 -10.31 -8.32 14.52
N PHE A 295 -11.15 -7.67 13.73
CA PHE A 295 -10.71 -6.84 12.59
C PHE A 295 -11.05 -5.35 12.75
N HIS A 296 -11.49 -4.93 13.93
CA HIS A 296 -11.93 -3.55 14.16
C HIS A 296 -10.83 -2.51 13.93
N ASN A 297 -9.54 -2.88 14.05
CA ASN A 297 -8.39 -2.02 13.76
C ASN A 297 -7.98 -1.99 12.27
N TYR A 298 -8.58 -2.82 11.41
CA TYR A 298 -8.23 -2.91 9.99
C TYR A 298 -9.15 -2.04 9.12
N LEU A 299 -9.09 -0.72 9.31
CA LEU A 299 -10.04 0.21 8.71
C LEU A 299 -9.93 0.28 7.18
N TYR A 300 -8.74 0.08 6.60
CA TYR A 300 -8.63 -0.07 5.14
C TYR A 300 -9.57 -1.17 4.64
N ALA A 301 -9.49 -2.39 5.19
CA ALA A 301 -10.31 -3.51 4.76
C ALA A 301 -11.82 -3.22 4.91
N ARG A 302 -12.21 -2.63 6.05
CA ARG A 302 -13.62 -2.28 6.32
C ARG A 302 -14.14 -1.23 5.34
N ASN A 303 -13.38 -0.16 5.13
CA ASN A 303 -13.78 0.95 4.27
C ASN A 303 -13.76 0.53 2.80
N ILE A 304 -12.69 -0.13 2.36
CA ILE A 304 -12.52 -0.55 0.96
C ILE A 304 -13.59 -1.54 0.52
N SER A 305 -14.02 -2.43 1.42
CA SER A 305 -15.13 -3.35 1.17
C SER A 305 -16.44 -2.60 0.97
N LYS A 306 -16.72 -1.56 1.75
CA LYS A 306 -17.94 -0.74 1.57
C LYS A 306 -17.89 0.13 0.33
N CYS A 307 -16.73 0.69 -0.01
CA CYS A 307 -16.53 1.38 -1.28
C CYS A 307 -16.80 0.44 -2.45
N TRP A 308 -16.26 -0.78 -2.42
CA TRP A 308 -16.51 -1.80 -3.45
C TRP A 308 -18.00 -2.11 -3.58
N ASP A 309 -18.70 -2.40 -2.48
CA ASP A 309 -20.13 -2.72 -2.50
C ASP A 309 -20.96 -1.61 -3.17
N VAL A 310 -20.69 -0.34 -2.82
CA VAL A 310 -21.41 0.82 -3.36
C VAL A 310 -21.11 1.03 -4.85
N LEU A 311 -19.84 0.92 -5.26
CA LEU A 311 -19.44 1.03 -6.66
C LEU A 311 -20.01 -0.11 -7.51
N HIS A 312 -19.94 -1.34 -7.00
CA HIS A 312 -20.46 -2.54 -7.66
C HIS A 312 -21.96 -2.42 -7.93
N GLU A 313 -22.72 -1.98 -6.94
CA GLU A 313 -24.16 -1.81 -7.08
C GLU A 313 -24.53 -0.70 -8.06
N PHE A 314 -23.80 0.42 -8.07
CA PHE A 314 -24.00 1.48 -9.06
C PHE A 314 -23.73 1.00 -10.48
N VAL A 315 -22.58 0.36 -10.71
CA VAL A 315 -22.21 -0.20 -12.01
C VAL A 315 -23.22 -1.26 -12.44
N SER A 316 -23.65 -2.12 -11.51
CA SER A 316 -24.67 -3.15 -11.74
C SER A 316 -26.00 -2.54 -12.17
N ASP A 317 -26.51 -1.54 -11.45
CA ASP A 317 -27.76 -0.85 -11.77
C ASP A 317 -27.71 -0.20 -13.17
N VAL A 318 -26.58 0.40 -13.54
CA VAL A 318 -26.37 1.01 -14.87
C VAL A 318 -26.32 -0.05 -15.98
N LEU A 319 -25.48 -1.07 -15.82
CA LEU A 319 -25.24 -2.05 -16.88
C LEU A 319 -26.43 -2.99 -17.08
N HIS A 320 -27.15 -3.40 -16.03
CA HIS A 320 -28.40 -4.16 -16.19
C HIS A 320 -29.47 -3.37 -16.93
N ALA A 321 -29.50 -2.04 -16.77
CA ALA A 321 -30.42 -1.21 -17.52
C ALA A 321 -29.98 -1.01 -18.99
N ALA A 322 -28.67 -1.01 -19.27
CA ALA A 322 -28.11 -0.81 -20.61
C ALA A 322 -28.03 -2.11 -21.45
N TYR A 323 -27.95 -3.28 -20.80
CA TYR A 323 -27.90 -4.62 -21.41
C TYR A 323 -29.16 -5.42 -21.04
N PRO A 324 -30.35 -5.08 -21.56
CA PRO A 324 -31.64 -5.66 -21.12
C PRO A 324 -31.79 -7.16 -21.42
N ARG A 325 -31.02 -7.73 -22.37
CA ARG A 325 -30.98 -9.17 -22.65
C ARG A 325 -29.84 -9.87 -21.90
N GLY A 326 -29.19 -9.18 -20.96
CA GLY A 326 -28.13 -9.72 -20.10
C GLY A 326 -26.92 -10.19 -20.90
N ASP A 327 -26.46 -11.40 -20.59
CA ASP A 327 -25.29 -12.04 -21.21
C ASP A 327 -25.37 -12.08 -22.75
N VAL A 328 -26.58 -12.15 -23.32
CA VAL A 328 -26.78 -12.14 -24.77
C VAL A 328 -26.31 -10.82 -25.39
N ASP A 329 -26.59 -9.69 -24.75
CA ASP A 329 -26.12 -8.38 -25.21
C ASP A 329 -24.61 -8.25 -25.04
N VAL A 330 -24.06 -8.73 -23.93
CA VAL A 330 -22.62 -8.70 -23.64
C VAL A 330 -21.84 -9.52 -24.67
N LEU A 331 -22.31 -10.72 -25.01
CA LEU A 331 -21.70 -11.56 -26.04
C LEU A 331 -21.75 -10.94 -27.43
N ALA A 332 -22.74 -10.09 -27.71
CA ALA A 332 -22.86 -9.37 -28.98
C ALA A 332 -22.04 -8.07 -29.02
N ASP A 333 -21.53 -7.61 -27.87
CA ASP A 333 -20.78 -6.37 -27.74
C ASP A 333 -19.32 -6.52 -28.19
N LYS A 334 -19.09 -6.24 -29.47
CA LYS A 334 -17.75 -6.29 -30.07
C LYS A 334 -16.77 -5.28 -29.47
N TYR A 335 -17.25 -4.19 -28.86
CA TYR A 335 -16.40 -3.14 -28.30
C TYR A 335 -15.81 -3.58 -26.97
N VAL A 336 -16.64 -4.14 -26.08
CA VAL A 336 -16.17 -4.79 -24.85
C VAL A 336 -15.24 -5.97 -25.17
N ALA A 337 -15.61 -6.81 -26.15
CA ALA A 337 -14.74 -7.92 -26.57
C ALA A 337 -13.39 -7.43 -27.10
N GLY A 338 -13.36 -6.37 -27.91
CA GLY A 338 -12.15 -5.74 -28.42
C GLY A 338 -11.29 -5.15 -27.31
N PHE A 339 -11.90 -4.40 -26.38
CA PHE A 339 -11.22 -3.84 -25.21
C PHE A 339 -10.54 -4.94 -24.37
N CYS A 340 -11.27 -6.01 -24.02
CA CYS A 340 -10.71 -7.13 -23.27
C CYS A 340 -9.59 -7.84 -24.06
N ALA A 341 -9.74 -7.97 -25.38
CA ALA A 341 -8.71 -8.58 -26.22
C ALA A 341 -7.44 -7.73 -26.28
N GLU A 342 -7.55 -6.42 -26.39
CA GLU A 342 -6.42 -5.49 -26.43
C GLU A 342 -5.69 -5.45 -25.09
N MET A 343 -6.39 -5.41 -23.97
CA MET A 343 -5.77 -5.48 -22.63
C MET A 343 -4.92 -6.74 -22.45
N ARG A 344 -5.37 -7.87 -23.00
CA ARG A 344 -4.69 -9.16 -22.89
C ARG A 344 -3.62 -9.38 -23.96
N SER A 345 -3.56 -8.53 -24.98
CA SER A 345 -2.70 -8.70 -26.15
C SER A 345 -1.24 -8.39 -25.82
N GLN A 346 -0.31 -9.12 -26.46
CA GLN A 346 1.12 -8.83 -26.40
C GLN A 346 1.50 -7.50 -27.08
N GLN A 347 0.68 -7.04 -28.03
CA GLN A 347 0.84 -5.74 -28.69
C GLN A 347 -0.02 -4.63 -28.04
N GLY A 348 -0.73 -4.96 -26.96
CA GLY A 348 -1.61 -4.04 -26.23
C GLY A 348 -1.23 -3.97 -24.76
N GLY A 349 -2.20 -4.20 -23.87
CA GLY A 349 -2.03 -4.03 -22.43
C GLY A 349 -1.18 -5.08 -21.73
N GLN A 350 -0.81 -6.20 -22.38
CA GLN A 350 0.04 -7.25 -21.82
C GLN A 350 -0.43 -7.81 -20.45
N LEU A 351 -1.73 -7.72 -20.14
CA LEU A 351 -2.33 -8.21 -18.89
C LEU A 351 -3.17 -9.46 -19.17
N PRO A 352 -2.58 -10.67 -19.19
CA PRO A 352 -3.31 -11.90 -19.49
C PRO A 352 -4.41 -12.23 -18.47
N SER A 353 -4.26 -11.73 -17.23
CA SER A 353 -5.21 -11.82 -16.11
C SER A 353 -6.45 -10.93 -16.27
N PHE A 354 -6.42 -9.96 -17.20
CA PHE A 354 -7.61 -9.16 -17.51
C PHE A 354 -8.75 -10.07 -18.02
N PRO A 355 -10.01 -9.87 -17.60
CA PRO A 355 -11.07 -10.83 -17.83
C PRO A 355 -11.45 -10.97 -19.31
N LYS A 356 -11.89 -12.17 -19.69
CA LYS A 356 -12.64 -12.41 -20.94
C LYS A 356 -14.12 -12.32 -20.62
N VAL A 357 -14.67 -11.11 -20.60
CA VAL A 357 -16.06 -10.87 -20.24
C VAL A 357 -17.02 -11.59 -21.20
N LYS A 358 -17.87 -12.45 -20.66
CA LYS A 358 -18.93 -13.18 -21.39
C LYS A 358 -20.30 -13.02 -20.76
N THR A 359 -20.34 -12.68 -19.47
CA THR A 359 -21.56 -12.46 -18.71
C THR A 359 -21.66 -11.00 -18.28
N LEU A 360 -22.88 -10.56 -17.99
CA LEU A 360 -23.13 -9.22 -17.47
C LEU A 360 -22.48 -9.02 -16.09
N ASN A 361 -22.44 -10.05 -15.25
CA ASN A 361 -21.77 -9.96 -13.95
C ASN A 361 -20.25 -9.77 -14.09
N GLU A 362 -19.60 -10.48 -15.02
CA GLU A 362 -18.17 -10.25 -15.31
C GLU A 362 -17.91 -8.83 -15.84
N LEU A 363 -18.83 -8.27 -16.62
CA LEU A 363 -18.73 -6.88 -17.09
C LEU A 363 -18.83 -5.90 -15.91
N VAL A 364 -19.78 -6.13 -15.00
CA VAL A 364 -19.95 -5.33 -13.78
C VAL A 364 -18.67 -5.38 -12.96
N ASP A 365 -18.15 -6.57 -12.63
CA ASP A 365 -16.95 -6.73 -11.82
C ASP A 365 -15.73 -6.05 -12.45
N MET A 366 -15.55 -6.20 -13.77
CA MET A 366 -14.46 -5.57 -14.51
C MET A 366 -14.53 -4.04 -14.44
N VAL A 367 -15.71 -3.45 -14.71
CA VAL A 367 -15.89 -1.99 -14.68
C VAL A 367 -15.75 -1.45 -13.26
N THR A 368 -16.29 -2.15 -12.25
CA THR A 368 -16.10 -1.80 -10.84
C THR A 368 -14.62 -1.81 -10.46
N MET A 369 -13.84 -2.78 -10.93
CA MET A 369 -12.41 -2.83 -10.65
C MET A 369 -11.65 -1.63 -11.22
N CYS A 370 -11.92 -1.21 -12.46
CA CYS A 370 -11.28 -0.01 -13.02
C CYS A 370 -11.57 1.24 -12.17
N ILE A 371 -12.85 1.46 -11.79
CA ILE A 371 -13.22 2.59 -10.92
C ILE A 371 -12.57 2.46 -9.54
N HIS A 372 -12.51 1.24 -8.99
CA HIS A 372 -11.88 0.94 -7.72
C HIS A 372 -10.38 1.27 -7.71
N ILE A 373 -9.64 0.89 -8.77
CA ILE A 373 -8.22 1.24 -8.94
C ILE A 373 -8.05 2.76 -8.96
N ALA A 374 -8.82 3.43 -9.82
CA ALA A 374 -8.66 4.85 -10.10
C ALA A 374 -9.04 5.77 -8.93
N ALA A 375 -10.02 5.37 -8.11
CA ALA A 375 -10.52 6.16 -6.99
C ALA A 375 -10.07 5.58 -5.64
N PRO A 376 -10.85 4.69 -4.97
CA PRO A 376 -10.59 4.34 -3.58
C PRO A 376 -9.22 3.67 -3.36
N GLN A 377 -8.75 2.80 -4.26
CA GLN A 377 -7.47 2.11 -4.07
C GLN A 377 -6.30 3.08 -4.17
N HIS A 378 -6.21 3.86 -5.24
CA HIS A 378 -5.18 4.90 -5.37
C HIS A 378 -5.23 5.87 -4.18
N THR A 379 -6.42 6.34 -3.81
CA THR A 379 -6.56 7.23 -2.65
C THR A 379 -5.97 6.62 -1.38
N ALA A 380 -6.31 5.36 -1.06
CA ALA A 380 -5.86 4.69 0.16
C ALA A 380 -4.33 4.53 0.25
N VAL A 381 -3.65 4.34 -0.88
CA VAL A 381 -2.20 4.07 -0.93
C VAL A 381 -1.36 5.32 -1.20
N ASN A 382 -1.99 6.44 -1.55
CA ASN A 382 -1.30 7.69 -1.89
C ASN A 382 -1.44 8.79 -0.81
N TYR A 383 -2.66 9.12 -0.38
CA TYR A 383 -2.90 10.36 0.40
C TYR A 383 -2.43 10.31 1.87
N LEU A 384 -1.92 9.15 2.32
CA LEU A 384 -1.29 8.99 3.62
C LEU A 384 0.25 9.06 3.55
N GLN A 385 0.83 9.23 2.36
CA GLN A 385 2.29 9.30 2.17
C GLN A 385 2.89 10.46 2.95
N GLN A 386 2.31 11.65 2.89
CA GLN A 386 2.77 12.80 3.69
C GLN A 386 2.81 12.48 5.19
N PHE A 387 1.81 11.77 5.73
CA PHE A 387 1.75 11.48 7.15
C PHE A 387 2.79 10.42 7.58
N TYR A 388 3.03 9.38 6.78
CA TYR A 388 3.90 8.26 7.18
C TYR A 388 5.33 8.33 6.66
N LEU A 389 5.59 9.04 5.55
CA LEU A 389 6.89 9.05 4.88
C LEU A 389 7.67 10.34 5.14
N SER A 390 7.00 11.49 5.37
CA SER A 390 7.70 12.76 5.53
C SER A 390 8.55 12.86 6.81
N PHE A 391 8.26 12.02 7.82
CA PHE A 391 9.17 11.77 8.94
C PHE A 391 10.04 10.55 8.63
N VAL A 392 11.17 10.79 7.94
CA VAL A 392 12.06 9.76 7.39
C VAL A 392 12.43 8.64 8.37
N PRO A 393 12.69 8.87 9.68
CA PRO A 393 12.99 7.77 10.62
C PRO A 393 11.89 6.72 10.77
N ASN A 394 10.63 7.04 10.48
CA ASN A 394 9.52 6.08 10.53
C ASN A 394 9.60 5.07 9.37
N ARG A 395 9.86 5.56 8.15
CA ARG A 395 9.78 4.74 6.94
C ARG A 395 10.75 5.24 5.86
N PRO A 396 12.06 5.04 6.05
CA PRO A 396 13.05 5.50 5.08
C PRO A 396 12.99 4.64 3.81
N GLY A 397 13.25 5.25 2.65
CA GLY A 397 13.26 4.52 1.37
C GLY A 397 14.47 3.61 1.19
N SER A 398 15.57 3.91 1.87
CA SER A 398 16.80 3.11 1.88
C SER A 398 17.62 3.38 3.14
N LEU A 399 18.59 2.52 3.41
CA LEU A 399 19.55 2.65 4.50
C LEU A 399 20.85 3.28 3.97
N ALA A 400 21.50 4.10 4.78
CA ALA A 400 22.81 4.71 4.49
C ALA A 400 24.00 3.83 4.95
N ALA A 401 23.72 2.68 5.57
CA ALA A 401 24.72 1.74 6.05
C ALA A 401 24.32 0.29 5.72
N ALA A 402 25.32 -0.57 5.57
CA ALA A 402 25.10 -1.99 5.32
C ALA A 402 24.40 -2.67 6.51
N LEU A 403 23.59 -3.69 6.20
CA LEU A 403 22.91 -4.49 7.21
C LEU A 403 23.90 -5.31 8.06
N PRO A 404 23.57 -5.61 9.33
CA PRO A 404 24.34 -6.56 10.12
C PRO A 404 24.24 -7.95 9.49
N VAL A 405 25.36 -8.68 9.49
CA VAL A 405 25.45 -10.01 8.85
C VAL A 405 25.30 -11.16 9.84
N THR A 406 25.30 -10.88 11.14
CA THR A 406 24.99 -11.86 12.19
C THR A 406 23.96 -11.32 13.19
N LEU A 407 23.26 -12.23 13.88
CA LEU A 407 22.35 -11.86 14.96
C LEU A 407 23.09 -11.17 16.12
N GLU A 408 24.31 -11.59 16.44
CA GLU A 408 25.13 -10.98 17.49
C GLU A 408 25.47 -9.52 17.18
N GLN A 409 25.83 -9.22 15.92
CA GLN A 409 26.05 -7.84 15.47
C GLN A 409 24.77 -7.01 15.65
N LEU A 410 23.62 -7.51 15.19
CA LEU A 410 22.34 -6.81 15.34
C LEU A 410 22.00 -6.58 16.82
N GLN A 411 22.19 -7.58 17.67
CA GLN A 411 21.92 -7.47 19.11
C GLN A 411 22.80 -6.44 19.82
N GLY A 412 23.97 -6.13 19.26
CA GLY A 412 24.86 -5.07 19.72
C GLY A 412 24.49 -3.66 19.24
N TYR A 413 23.45 -3.49 18.41
CA TYR A 413 23.10 -2.18 17.88
C TYR A 413 22.63 -1.22 18.99
N THR A 414 23.05 0.03 18.83
CA THR A 414 22.72 1.16 19.70
C THR A 414 22.02 2.24 18.88
N GLU A 415 21.63 3.35 19.52
CA GLU A 415 21.08 4.52 18.84
C GLU A 415 21.99 5.00 17.70
N GLU A 416 23.31 5.01 17.91
CA GLU A 416 24.30 5.45 16.92
C GLU A 416 24.22 4.63 15.64
N HIS A 417 24.00 3.31 15.74
CA HIS A 417 23.89 2.42 14.58
C HIS A 417 22.62 2.71 13.77
N VAL A 418 21.49 2.98 14.46
CA VAL A 418 20.23 3.36 13.81
C VAL A 418 20.36 4.71 13.12
N ILE A 419 20.97 5.70 13.80
CA ILE A 419 21.20 7.04 13.22
C ILE A 419 22.17 7.00 12.04
N ALA A 420 23.24 6.21 12.11
CA ALA A 420 24.17 6.02 11.01
C ALA A 420 23.54 5.36 9.77
N SER A 421 22.44 4.63 9.97
CA SER A 421 21.69 3.99 8.88
C SER A 421 20.68 4.92 8.21
N LEU A 422 20.45 6.12 8.73
CA LEU A 422 19.57 7.11 8.12
C LEU A 422 20.37 8.07 7.21
N PRO A 423 19.74 8.67 6.18
CA PRO A 423 20.43 9.52 5.22
C PRO A 423 20.75 10.94 5.76
N ILE A 424 21.37 11.07 6.95
CA ILE A 424 21.53 12.35 7.66
C ILE A 424 22.92 12.99 7.48
N THR A 425 23.97 12.18 7.28
CA THR A 425 25.35 12.65 7.29
C THR A 425 25.89 12.91 5.87
N GLY A 426 26.49 14.08 5.66
CA GLY A 426 27.13 14.49 4.40
C GLY A 426 26.47 15.73 3.77
N PHE A 427 27.26 16.76 3.44
CA PHE A 427 26.77 18.05 2.94
C PHE A 427 26.09 17.97 1.56
N ASP A 428 26.42 16.96 0.76
CA ASP A 428 25.89 16.77 -0.59
C ASP A 428 24.68 15.81 -0.66
N ARG A 429 24.11 15.45 0.50
CA ARG A 429 23.02 14.47 0.60
C ARG A 429 21.66 15.15 0.46
N VAL A 430 20.89 14.70 -0.52
CA VAL A 430 19.52 15.21 -0.80
C VAL A 430 18.44 14.18 -0.48
N GLU A 431 18.83 12.95 -0.14
CA GLU A 431 17.93 11.81 0.01
C GLU A 431 16.90 12.06 1.11
N TRP A 432 17.30 12.59 2.28
CA TRP A 432 16.34 12.95 3.32
C TRP A 432 15.34 13.99 2.84
N MET A 433 15.82 15.04 2.16
CA MET A 433 14.95 16.09 1.61
C MET A 433 13.96 15.49 0.60
N LEU A 434 14.41 14.63 -0.30
CA LEU A 434 13.58 13.97 -1.30
C LEU A 434 12.57 13.00 -0.67
N MET A 435 13.02 12.16 0.27
CA MET A 435 12.17 11.25 1.04
C MET A 435 11.09 12.01 1.84
N ALA A 436 11.34 13.26 2.23
CA ALA A 436 10.36 14.07 2.93
C ALA A 436 9.41 14.84 2.01
N LEU A 437 9.97 15.49 0.97
CA LEU A 437 9.26 16.42 0.10
C LEU A 437 8.40 15.71 -0.96
N VAL A 438 8.89 14.62 -1.55
CA VAL A 438 8.15 13.93 -2.61
C VAL A 438 6.80 13.40 -2.10
N PRO A 439 6.73 12.71 -0.93
CA PRO A 439 5.45 12.32 -0.33
C PRO A 439 4.48 13.49 -0.09
N TYR A 440 4.99 14.66 0.30
CA TYR A 440 4.17 15.86 0.46
C TYR A 440 3.58 16.33 -0.87
N LEU A 441 4.39 16.36 -1.93
CA LEU A 441 3.92 16.73 -3.27
C LEU A 441 2.93 15.72 -3.84
N LEU A 442 3.17 14.43 -3.62
CA LEU A 442 2.27 13.35 -4.05
C LEU A 442 1.00 13.27 -3.20
N SER A 443 0.94 13.93 -2.04
CA SER A 443 -0.26 13.99 -1.19
C SER A 443 -0.95 15.35 -1.23
N ALA A 444 -0.76 16.12 -2.30
CA ALA A 444 -1.46 17.40 -2.48
C ALA A 444 -2.98 17.20 -2.34
N GLU A 445 -3.64 18.13 -1.65
CA GLU A 445 -5.08 18.02 -1.36
C GLU A 445 -5.89 17.79 -2.63
N VAL A 446 -6.90 16.93 -2.54
CA VAL A 446 -7.84 16.69 -3.63
C VAL A 446 -8.55 18.01 -3.95
N ASP A 447 -8.56 18.37 -5.23
CA ASP A 447 -9.36 19.49 -5.72
C ASP A 447 -10.81 19.30 -5.25
N PRO A 448 -11.43 20.28 -4.56
CA PRO A 448 -12.78 20.15 -4.03
C PRO A 448 -13.81 19.67 -5.05
N GLU A 449 -13.61 19.88 -6.35
CA GLU A 449 -14.53 19.44 -7.42
C GLU A 449 -14.18 18.07 -8.02
N SER A 450 -13.16 17.38 -7.51
CA SER A 450 -12.63 16.12 -8.06
C SER A 450 -12.65 14.94 -7.07
N ASN A 451 -13.55 14.97 -6.08
CA ASN A 451 -13.77 13.86 -5.14
C ASN A 451 -14.97 12.98 -5.54
N ILE A 452 -15.07 11.78 -4.97
CA ILE A 452 -16.10 10.80 -5.33
C ILE A 452 -17.52 11.28 -5.00
N GLU A 453 -17.67 12.15 -4.01
CA GLU A 453 -18.99 12.63 -3.59
C GLU A 453 -19.57 13.57 -4.64
N ASP A 454 -18.75 14.51 -5.12
CA ASP A 454 -19.13 15.43 -6.18
C ASP A 454 -19.31 14.70 -7.53
N TYR A 455 -18.48 13.68 -7.83
CA TYR A 455 -18.77 12.74 -8.92
C TYR A 455 -20.15 12.11 -8.76
N ALA A 456 -20.43 11.51 -7.61
CA ALA A 456 -21.68 10.81 -7.37
C ALA A 456 -22.89 11.73 -7.50
N ASP A 457 -22.78 12.98 -7.06
CA ASP A 457 -23.82 13.97 -7.27
C ASP A 457 -24.00 14.36 -8.73
N SER A 458 -22.92 14.53 -9.49
CA SER A 458 -22.99 14.83 -10.92
C SER A 458 -23.70 13.71 -11.71
N THR A 459 -23.62 12.46 -11.26
CA THR A 459 -24.22 11.32 -11.98
C THR A 459 -25.74 11.44 -12.09
N LYS A 460 -26.42 12.12 -11.14
CA LYS A 460 -27.88 12.36 -11.16
C LYS A 460 -28.34 13.13 -12.39
N GLU A 461 -27.49 14.04 -12.86
CA GLU A 461 -27.74 14.93 -14.00
C GLU A 461 -27.07 14.41 -15.28
N SER A 462 -26.62 13.15 -15.29
CA SER A 462 -25.97 12.57 -16.46
C SER A 462 -26.89 12.63 -17.70
N PRO A 463 -26.38 13.01 -18.88
CA PRO A 463 -27.15 12.95 -20.12
C PRO A 463 -27.53 11.50 -20.49
N ASN A 464 -26.83 10.50 -19.95
CA ASN A 464 -27.23 9.11 -20.09
C ASN A 464 -28.28 8.74 -19.02
N LYS A 465 -29.50 8.46 -19.49
CA LYS A 465 -30.64 8.08 -18.63
C LYS A 465 -30.37 6.89 -17.69
N HIS A 466 -29.52 5.94 -18.07
CA HIS A 466 -29.19 4.78 -17.24
C HIS A 466 -28.31 5.20 -16.06
N ILE A 467 -27.30 6.04 -16.32
CA ILE A 467 -26.44 6.64 -15.29
C ILE A 467 -27.26 7.57 -14.40
N ALA A 468 -28.04 8.49 -14.97
CA ALA A 468 -28.89 9.42 -14.21
C ALA A 468 -29.82 8.69 -13.21
N LYS A 469 -30.48 7.63 -13.66
CA LYS A 469 -31.39 6.85 -12.82
C LYS A 469 -30.65 6.14 -11.67
N ALA A 470 -29.52 5.49 -11.94
CA ALA A 470 -28.72 4.82 -10.92
C ALA A 470 -28.02 5.83 -9.98
N GLY A 471 -27.68 7.00 -10.52
CA GLY A 471 -26.96 8.08 -9.85
C GLY A 471 -27.66 8.62 -8.61
N VAL A 472 -29.00 8.67 -8.61
CA VAL A 472 -29.78 9.08 -7.42
C VAL A 472 -29.50 8.19 -6.22
N LYS A 473 -29.45 6.86 -6.45
CA LYS A 473 -29.18 5.88 -5.40
C LYS A 473 -27.69 5.86 -5.03
N PHE A 474 -26.82 5.97 -6.03
CA PHE A 474 -25.36 6.02 -5.85
C PHE A 474 -24.93 7.22 -5.01
N SER A 475 -25.35 8.44 -5.36
CA SER A 475 -25.12 9.68 -4.59
C SER A 475 -25.52 9.49 -3.13
N LYS A 476 -26.73 9.00 -2.85
CA LYS A 476 -27.19 8.74 -1.48
C LYS A 476 -26.28 7.76 -0.72
N LYS A 477 -25.81 6.71 -1.38
CA LYS A 477 -24.94 5.70 -0.75
C LYS A 477 -23.53 6.21 -0.50
N ILE A 478 -22.96 6.98 -1.43
CA ILE A 478 -21.66 7.63 -1.25
C ILE A 478 -21.69 8.57 -0.04
N HIS A 479 -22.70 9.44 0.07
CA HIS A 479 -22.86 10.32 1.24
C HIS A 479 -22.97 9.53 2.57
N ALA A 480 -23.62 8.36 2.55
CA ALA A 480 -23.78 7.53 3.72
C ALA A 480 -22.48 6.84 4.18
N LEU A 481 -21.45 6.73 3.31
CA LEU A 481 -20.16 6.14 3.68
C LEU A 481 -19.48 6.91 4.80
N LYS A 482 -19.58 8.25 4.82
CA LYS A 482 -18.94 9.08 5.86
C LYS A 482 -19.35 8.64 7.27
N ALA A 483 -20.65 8.50 7.51
CA ALA A 483 -21.16 8.08 8.82
C ALA A 483 -20.73 6.64 9.18
N ALA A 484 -20.60 5.75 8.20
CA ALA A 484 -20.09 4.40 8.42
C ALA A 484 -18.60 4.41 8.79
N PHE A 485 -17.79 5.21 8.09
CA PHE A 485 -16.36 5.30 8.31
C PHE A 485 -16.03 5.99 9.64
N ASP A 486 -16.79 7.02 10.03
CA ASP A 486 -16.67 7.63 11.36
C ASP A 486 -16.92 6.62 12.47
N LYS A 487 -17.99 5.81 12.34
CA LYS A 487 -18.27 4.73 13.29
C LYS A 487 -17.15 3.70 13.34
N TYR A 488 -16.52 3.36 12.21
CA TYR A 488 -15.38 2.45 12.19
C TYR A 488 -14.14 3.06 12.85
N ASN A 489 -13.92 4.36 12.66
CA ASN A 489 -12.85 5.11 13.30
C ASN A 489 -13.02 5.22 14.82
N GLU A 490 -14.24 5.42 15.31
CA GLU A 490 -14.56 5.40 16.74
C GLU A 490 -14.30 4.03 17.40
N GLN A 491 -14.36 2.95 16.62
CA GLN A 491 -14.12 1.58 17.11
C GLN A 491 -12.64 1.20 17.14
N MET A 492 -11.77 1.90 16.40
CA MET A 492 -10.33 1.64 16.33
C MET A 492 -9.67 1.93 17.69
N ASP A 493 -8.74 1.08 18.12
CA ASP A 493 -8.01 1.27 19.38
C ASP A 493 -7.10 2.51 19.35
N ASP A 494 -6.49 2.83 18.20
CA ASP A 494 -5.62 4.00 18.03
C ASP A 494 -6.44 5.28 17.77
N HIS A 495 -6.74 6.03 18.82
CA HIS A 495 -7.45 7.31 18.70
C HIS A 495 -6.55 8.51 18.38
N VAL A 496 -5.23 8.32 18.22
CA VAL A 496 -4.29 9.41 17.93
C VAL A 496 -4.14 9.64 16.43
N THR A 497 -4.21 8.58 15.62
CA THR A 497 -4.11 8.68 14.16
C THR A 497 -5.40 8.18 13.50
N PRO A 498 -6.34 9.08 13.18
CA PRO A 498 -7.59 8.67 12.56
C PRO A 498 -7.38 8.23 11.10
N TYR A 499 -8.28 7.41 10.59
CA TYR A 499 -8.26 6.92 9.20
C TYR A 499 -9.42 7.51 8.38
N HIS A 500 -9.20 8.71 7.84
CA HIS A 500 -10.17 9.46 7.04
C HIS A 500 -9.85 9.48 5.54
N VAL A 501 -8.82 8.75 5.10
CA VAL A 501 -8.32 8.84 3.72
C VAL A 501 -9.38 8.43 2.67
N LEU A 502 -10.34 7.59 3.04
CA LEU A 502 -11.44 7.15 2.17
C LEU A 502 -12.75 7.92 2.41
N ASP A 503 -12.76 8.97 3.23
CA ASP A 503 -13.95 9.80 3.42
C ASP A 503 -14.38 10.38 2.07
N PRO A 504 -15.68 10.37 1.71
CA PRO A 504 -16.13 10.72 0.36
C PRO A 504 -15.65 12.07 -0.19
N LYS A 505 -15.55 13.10 0.65
CA LYS A 505 -15.02 14.43 0.29
C LYS A 505 -13.51 14.50 0.12
N VAL A 506 -12.77 13.53 0.66
CA VAL A 506 -11.31 13.43 0.57
C VAL A 506 -10.90 12.43 -0.50
N MET A 507 -11.74 11.43 -0.78
CA MET A 507 -11.46 10.39 -1.75
C MET A 507 -11.57 10.92 -3.17
N ALA A 508 -10.43 10.97 -3.87
CA ALA A 508 -10.36 11.41 -5.26
C ALA A 508 -11.23 10.50 -6.16
N GLN A 509 -11.87 11.10 -7.16
CA GLN A 509 -12.63 10.34 -8.16
C GLN A 509 -11.73 9.69 -9.22
N SER A 510 -10.47 10.11 -9.33
CA SER A 510 -9.48 9.61 -10.28
C SER A 510 -8.07 9.71 -9.70
N ILE A 511 -7.08 9.21 -10.44
CA ILE A 511 -5.67 9.44 -10.13
C ILE A 511 -5.30 10.87 -10.53
N LEU A 512 -5.19 11.76 -9.53
CA LEU A 512 -5.05 13.22 -9.69
C LEU A 512 -3.64 13.78 -9.44
N ILE A 513 -2.72 12.96 -8.95
CA ILE A 513 -1.36 13.37 -8.57
C ILE A 513 -0.36 12.26 -8.88
#